data_AF-A0A8H7UIZ8-F1
#
_entry.id   AF-A0A8H7UIZ8-F1
#
_cell.length_a   1.000
_cell.length_b   1.000
_cell.length_c   1.000
_cell.angle_alpha   90.00
_cell.angle_beta   90.00
_cell.angle_gamma   90.00
#
_symmetry.space_group_name_H-M   'P 1'
#
loop_
_entity.id
_entity.type
_entity.pdbx_description
1 polymer ?
#
loop_
_entity_poly.entity_id
_entity_poly.type
_entity_poly.pdbx_seq_one_letter_code
_entity_poly.pdbx_strand_id
1 'polypeptide(L)'
;MSSNVHGVKKVKTNEELAQARKQKEAVKIKEYNDLVSRCKEEVEAKHFEFSTLRLTSDILQLNPDYYTIWNYRREILLQGIFPTMDEEAKQQVLQQELEFFMQLIRINPKSYSMWNHRRWCLSVMSKPDWQQEFKLVGKMLDLDARNFHGWSYRRNVVANIREQQADTKEIDTKEFEYTSTKIKQSFSNYSAWHYRSKVLPSILKDMTDEERTTVGKKELDLIKNALYTEPDDQSAWLYYWWLVGRVPSHVQILGAYSVSNTPSLFVVFDDEVQLAGDIAVQDEQNNNVNGSWYGVSSTTAHKPSSVWAFRPNDTGIAGKVSSLSLSKENVVADSPEKLFSTINDAITVTSLDDEALVSVIQQLDSSSLKATITTSPVEQSDQTETYTLWQKDDHELLLVGEIESLEELLDLEPDSKWVLQTLAHFMLQLEAFKKQNGSLVDGDKELRTKALEMVKRLSSIDRYRNKRYQDWIQNIESVPITSNLSDIKTEIKGRINSHLKAFGEKN
;
A
#
# COMPACT_ATOMS: atom_id res chain seq x y z
N MET A 1 -20.90 30.81 -9.46
CA MET A 1 -19.75 30.30 -8.70
C MET A 1 -19.06 29.30 -9.60
N SER A 2 -17.77 29.48 -9.88
CA SER A 2 -16.98 28.47 -10.59
C SER A 2 -16.18 27.74 -9.53
N SER A 3 -16.33 26.41 -9.44
CA SER A 3 -15.51 25.55 -8.59
C SER A 3 -14.05 25.43 -9.08
N ASN A 4 -13.59 26.36 -9.93
CA ASN A 4 -12.18 26.49 -10.29
C ASN A 4 -11.39 27.04 -9.10
N VAL A 5 -11.14 26.20 -8.11
CA VAL A 5 -10.14 26.46 -7.06
C VAL A 5 -8.73 26.20 -7.63
N HIS A 6 -8.64 25.51 -8.77
CA HIS A 6 -7.40 25.11 -9.42
C HIS A 6 -7.24 25.78 -10.78
N GLY A 7 -6.03 26.21 -11.13
CA GLY A 7 -5.69 26.75 -12.45
C GLY A 7 -6.19 28.18 -12.73
N VAL A 8 -6.76 28.89 -11.76
CA VAL A 8 -7.17 30.30 -11.94
C VAL A 8 -5.93 31.19 -11.99
N LYS A 9 -5.64 31.69 -13.20
CA LYS A 9 -4.55 32.65 -13.38
C LYS A 9 -4.84 33.93 -12.60
N LYS A 10 -3.87 34.39 -11.81
CA LYS A 10 -3.96 35.68 -11.10
C LYS A 10 -3.97 36.81 -12.13
N VAL A 11 -5.11 37.48 -12.28
CA VAL A 11 -5.24 38.66 -13.14
C VAL A 11 -5.00 39.91 -12.28
N LYS A 12 -4.15 40.84 -12.75
CA LYS A 12 -4.03 42.17 -12.14
C LYS A 12 -5.32 42.94 -12.40
N THR A 13 -6.15 43.10 -11.37
CA THR A 13 -7.38 43.91 -11.40
C THR A 13 -7.17 45.21 -10.64
N ASN A 14 -7.64 46.33 -11.18
CA ASN A 14 -7.75 47.59 -10.42
C ASN A 14 -8.92 47.50 -9.42
N GLU A 15 -8.94 48.39 -8.43
CA GLU A 15 -9.93 48.36 -7.33
C GLU A 15 -11.37 48.51 -7.83
N GLU A 16 -11.61 49.35 -8.83
CA GLU A 16 -12.94 49.57 -9.41
C GLU A 16 -13.49 48.31 -10.10
N LEU A 17 -12.69 47.62 -10.92
CA LEU A 17 -13.12 46.36 -11.54
C LEU A 17 -13.30 45.25 -10.49
N ALA A 18 -12.50 45.25 -9.43
CA ALA A 18 -12.65 44.30 -8.32
C ALA A 18 -13.98 44.54 -7.57
N GLN A 19 -14.33 45.80 -7.28
CA GLN A 19 -15.60 46.16 -6.65
C GLN A 19 -16.80 45.81 -7.54
N ALA A 20 -16.74 46.13 -8.84
CA ALA A 20 -17.80 45.79 -9.79
C ALA A 20 -18.00 44.26 -9.92
N ARG A 21 -16.91 43.48 -9.95
CA ARG A 21 -16.96 42.01 -9.92
C ARG A 21 -17.61 41.49 -8.64
N LYS A 22 -17.21 42.02 -7.48
CA LYS A 22 -17.76 41.64 -6.17
C LYS A 22 -19.26 41.92 -6.09
N GLN A 23 -19.72 43.07 -6.60
CA GLN A 23 -21.15 43.40 -6.65
C GLN A 23 -21.92 42.42 -7.55
N LYS A 24 -21.39 42.10 -8.73
CA LYS A 24 -22.01 41.11 -9.64
C LYS A 24 -22.04 39.70 -9.05
N GLU A 25 -21.00 39.30 -8.32
CA GLU A 25 -20.96 38.03 -7.60
C GLU A 25 -21.93 38.00 -6.43
N ALA A 26 -22.09 39.10 -5.69
CA ALA A 26 -23.03 39.17 -4.56
C ALA A 26 -24.47 38.88 -4.97
N VAL A 27 -24.92 39.39 -6.12
CA VAL A 27 -26.26 39.07 -6.68
C VAL A 27 -26.39 37.57 -6.94
N LYS A 28 -25.41 36.97 -7.62
CA LYS A 28 -25.40 35.52 -7.92
C LYS A 28 -25.34 34.66 -6.66
N ILE A 29 -24.59 35.10 -5.64
CA ILE A 29 -24.50 34.42 -4.35
C ILE A 29 -25.85 34.45 -3.66
N LYS A 30 -26.53 35.60 -3.67
CA LYS A 30 -27.87 35.72 -3.10
C LYS A 30 -28.86 34.80 -3.82
N GLU A 31 -28.93 34.85 -5.14
CA GLU A 31 -29.79 33.98 -5.95
C GLU A 31 -29.54 32.48 -5.67
N TYR A 32 -28.26 32.09 -5.58
CA TYR A 32 -27.88 30.72 -5.24
C TYR A 32 -28.32 30.32 -3.83
N ASN A 33 -28.12 31.19 -2.84
CA ASN A 33 -28.53 30.91 -1.46
C ASN A 33 -30.06 30.84 -1.32
N ASP A 34 -30.80 31.71 -1.99
CA ASP A 34 -32.26 31.69 -2.01
C ASP A 34 -32.77 30.37 -2.62
N LEU A 35 -32.13 29.90 -3.71
CA LEU A 35 -32.42 28.60 -4.33
C LEU A 35 -32.14 27.42 -3.37
N VAL A 36 -31.00 27.44 -2.67
CA VAL A 36 -30.64 26.41 -1.69
C VAL A 36 -31.62 26.38 -0.52
N SER A 37 -31.96 27.56 0.03
CA SER A 37 -32.93 27.67 1.14
C SER A 37 -34.29 27.11 0.73
N ARG A 38 -34.80 27.48 -0.45
CA ARG A 38 -36.06 26.94 -0.97
C ARG A 38 -36.02 25.42 -1.11
N CYS A 39 -34.95 24.88 -1.71
CA CYS A 39 -34.80 23.43 -1.85
C CYS A 39 -34.82 22.72 -0.50
N LYS A 40 -34.17 23.31 0.51
CA LYS A 40 -34.14 22.77 1.87
C LYS A 40 -35.53 22.80 2.52
N GLU A 41 -36.25 23.91 2.41
CA GLU A 41 -37.62 24.05 2.94
C GLU A 41 -38.58 22.99 2.37
N GLU A 42 -38.55 22.77 1.05
CA GLU A 42 -39.37 21.74 0.40
C GLU A 42 -39.02 20.32 0.87
N VAL A 43 -37.74 20.03 1.06
CA VAL A 43 -37.26 18.72 1.58
C VAL A 43 -37.66 18.53 3.04
N GLU A 44 -37.51 19.55 3.89
CA GLU A 44 -37.92 19.50 5.30
C GLU A 44 -39.44 19.34 5.46
N ALA A 45 -40.21 19.94 4.56
CA ALA A 45 -41.65 19.73 4.44
C ALA A 45 -42.05 18.37 3.84
N LYS A 46 -41.08 17.55 3.41
CA LYS A 46 -41.27 16.25 2.73
C LYS A 46 -42.06 16.35 1.42
N HIS A 47 -41.97 17.48 0.73
CA HIS A 47 -42.54 17.65 -0.61
C HIS A 47 -41.65 16.99 -1.66
N PHE A 48 -41.70 15.66 -1.71
CA PHE A 48 -40.84 14.84 -2.57
C PHE A 48 -41.43 14.64 -3.98
N GLU A 49 -41.51 15.73 -4.73
CA GLU A 49 -42.07 15.78 -6.08
C GLU A 49 -41.01 16.14 -7.14
N PHE A 50 -41.37 16.02 -8.42
CA PHE A 50 -40.49 16.40 -9.54
C PHE A 50 -40.10 17.89 -9.52
N SER A 51 -40.95 18.77 -8.98
CA SER A 51 -40.66 20.18 -8.78
C SER A 51 -39.46 20.37 -7.83
N THR A 52 -39.44 19.66 -6.72
CA THR A 52 -38.33 19.67 -5.74
C THR A 52 -37.08 18.99 -6.30
N LEU A 53 -37.24 17.90 -7.06
CA LEU A 53 -36.12 17.27 -7.77
C LEU A 53 -35.45 18.27 -8.73
N ARG A 54 -36.23 19.10 -9.43
CA ARG A 54 -35.69 20.14 -10.32
C ARG A 54 -34.90 21.21 -9.57
N LEU A 55 -35.31 21.61 -8.37
CA LEU A 55 -34.52 22.55 -7.54
C LEU A 55 -33.12 21.98 -7.26
N THR A 56 -33.00 20.68 -6.97
CA THR A 56 -31.69 20.05 -6.80
C THR A 56 -30.87 20.05 -8.10
N SER A 57 -31.50 19.88 -9.27
CA SER A 57 -30.82 19.99 -10.57
C SER A 57 -30.25 21.39 -10.79
N ASP A 58 -31.05 22.43 -10.54
CA ASP A 58 -30.65 23.82 -10.73
C ASP A 58 -29.44 24.18 -9.82
N ILE A 59 -29.42 23.67 -8.59
CA ILE A 59 -28.29 23.86 -7.66
C ILE A 59 -27.04 23.11 -8.15
N LEU A 60 -27.19 21.85 -8.58
CA LEU A 60 -26.06 20.99 -8.97
C LEU A 60 -25.44 21.39 -10.31
N GLN A 61 -26.19 22.02 -11.21
CA GLN A 61 -25.65 22.65 -12.43
C GLN A 61 -24.71 23.82 -12.10
N LEU A 62 -24.91 24.48 -10.96
CA LEU A 62 -24.04 25.56 -10.49
C LEU A 62 -22.88 25.04 -9.62
N ASN A 63 -23.11 23.99 -8.84
CA ASN A 63 -22.13 23.40 -7.94
C ASN A 63 -22.34 21.88 -7.79
N PRO A 64 -21.71 21.05 -8.64
CA PRO A 64 -21.86 19.60 -8.58
C PRO A 64 -21.20 18.97 -7.34
N ASP A 65 -20.39 19.71 -6.57
CA ASP A 65 -19.72 19.23 -5.36
C ASP A 65 -20.54 19.45 -4.08
N TYR A 66 -21.74 20.02 -4.18
CA TYR A 66 -22.59 20.19 -3.01
C TYR A 66 -23.22 18.85 -2.58
N TYR A 67 -22.49 18.10 -1.76
CA TYR A 67 -22.85 16.73 -1.36
C TYR A 67 -24.25 16.61 -0.72
N THR A 68 -24.69 17.58 0.09
CA THR A 68 -26.00 17.55 0.74
C THR A 68 -27.15 17.54 -0.28
N ILE A 69 -26.99 18.26 -1.39
CA ILE A 69 -28.02 18.33 -2.43
C ILE A 69 -28.15 17.00 -3.17
N TRP A 70 -27.06 16.25 -3.34
CA TRP A 70 -27.12 14.87 -3.83
C TRP A 70 -27.87 13.94 -2.88
N ASN A 71 -27.75 14.14 -1.55
CA ASN A 71 -28.53 13.39 -0.58
C ASN A 71 -30.02 13.72 -0.68
N TYR A 72 -30.39 14.99 -0.73
CA TYR A 72 -31.78 15.42 -0.96
C TYR A 72 -32.33 14.85 -2.26
N ARG A 73 -31.54 14.88 -3.34
CA ARG A 73 -31.92 14.33 -4.63
C ARG A 73 -32.27 12.83 -4.53
N ARG A 74 -31.43 12.03 -3.85
CA ARG A 74 -31.71 10.60 -3.60
C ARG A 74 -32.92 10.39 -2.70
N GLU A 75 -33.08 11.22 -1.68
CA GLU A 75 -34.22 11.15 -0.76
C GLU A 75 -35.55 11.36 -1.49
N ILE A 76 -35.62 12.42 -2.31
CA ILE A 76 -36.78 12.73 -3.16
C ILE A 76 -37.10 11.56 -4.10
N LEU A 77 -36.07 11.01 -4.75
CA LEU A 77 -36.23 9.87 -5.66
C LEU A 77 -36.74 8.62 -4.93
N LEU A 78 -36.14 8.26 -3.81
CA LEU A 78 -36.45 7.02 -3.08
C LEU A 78 -37.77 7.07 -2.31
N GLN A 79 -38.08 8.21 -1.68
CA GLN A 79 -39.23 8.32 -0.77
C GLN A 79 -40.48 8.90 -1.45
N GLY A 80 -40.32 9.69 -2.51
CA GLY A 80 -41.43 10.33 -3.21
C GLY A 80 -41.69 9.73 -4.59
N ILE A 81 -40.71 9.82 -5.48
CA ILE A 81 -40.92 9.53 -6.90
C ILE A 81 -41.04 8.01 -7.16
N PHE A 82 -40.03 7.21 -6.82
CA PHE A 82 -40.01 5.78 -7.12
C PHE A 82 -41.18 4.97 -6.55
N PRO A 83 -41.67 5.20 -5.31
CA PRO A 83 -42.80 4.45 -4.77
C PRO A 83 -44.11 4.64 -5.56
N THR A 84 -44.22 5.68 -6.37
CA THR A 84 -45.42 5.97 -7.18
C THR A 84 -45.37 5.40 -8.59
N MET A 85 -44.25 4.72 -8.94
CA MET A 85 -43.94 4.29 -10.30
C MET A 85 -43.84 2.77 -10.41
N ASP A 86 -44.13 2.25 -11.60
CA ASP A 86 -43.71 0.90 -11.97
C ASP A 86 -42.20 0.86 -12.31
N GLU A 87 -41.67 -0.34 -12.50
CA GLU A 87 -40.25 -0.53 -12.78
C GLU A 87 -39.81 0.08 -14.13
N GLU A 88 -40.69 0.20 -15.12
CA GLU A 88 -40.35 0.80 -16.42
C GLU A 88 -40.22 2.31 -16.30
N ALA A 89 -41.19 2.98 -15.66
CA ALA A 89 -41.13 4.41 -15.39
C ALA A 89 -39.94 4.77 -14.48
N LYS A 90 -39.68 3.96 -13.43
CA LYS A 90 -38.49 4.11 -12.57
C LYS A 90 -37.20 3.99 -13.37
N GLN A 91 -37.09 3.00 -14.26
CA GLN A 91 -35.94 2.83 -15.13
C GLN A 91 -35.73 4.05 -16.04
N GLN A 92 -36.81 4.65 -16.57
CA GLN A 92 -36.73 5.88 -17.37
C GLN A 92 -36.25 7.09 -16.55
N VAL A 93 -36.73 7.26 -15.31
CA VAL A 93 -36.24 8.33 -14.43
C VAL A 93 -34.76 8.14 -14.11
N LEU A 94 -34.32 6.92 -13.82
CA LEU A 94 -32.91 6.63 -13.59
C LEU A 94 -32.06 6.88 -14.86
N GLN A 95 -32.59 6.62 -16.05
CA GLN A 95 -31.91 6.97 -17.31
C GLN A 95 -31.72 8.49 -17.45
N GLN A 96 -32.72 9.29 -17.08
CA GLN A 96 -32.62 10.75 -17.06
C GLN A 96 -31.57 11.22 -16.02
N GLU A 97 -31.42 10.53 -14.89
CA GLU A 97 -30.33 10.80 -13.94
C GLU A 97 -28.94 10.53 -14.55
N LEU A 98 -28.81 9.45 -15.33
CA LEU A 98 -27.57 9.15 -16.06
C LEU A 98 -27.26 10.21 -17.13
N GLU A 99 -28.28 10.78 -17.77
CA GLU A 99 -28.15 11.91 -18.71
C GLU A 99 -27.79 13.22 -18.00
N PHE A 100 -28.37 13.47 -16.83
CA PHE A 100 -28.04 14.62 -16.01
C PHE A 100 -26.56 14.62 -15.60
N PHE A 101 -26.02 13.47 -15.22
CA PHE A 101 -24.58 13.29 -15.01
C PHE A 101 -23.74 13.71 -16.24
N MET A 102 -24.20 13.42 -17.46
CA MET A 102 -23.48 13.79 -18.69
C MET A 102 -23.44 15.31 -18.92
N GLN A 103 -24.37 16.06 -18.34
CA GLN A 103 -24.35 17.51 -18.33
C GLN A 103 -23.31 18.02 -17.32
N LEU A 104 -23.28 17.43 -16.12
CA LEU A 104 -22.42 17.88 -15.03
C LEU A 104 -20.94 17.49 -15.18
N ILE A 105 -20.62 16.36 -15.82
CA ILE A 105 -19.23 15.92 -16.02
C ILE A 105 -18.41 16.96 -16.82
N ARG A 106 -19.07 17.73 -17.70
CA ARG A 106 -18.43 18.80 -18.47
C ARG A 106 -18.06 20.01 -17.61
N ILE A 107 -18.71 20.16 -16.45
CA ILE A 107 -18.49 21.25 -15.50
C ILE A 107 -17.38 20.87 -14.53
N ASN A 108 -17.50 19.71 -13.88
CA ASN A 108 -16.45 19.19 -13.00
C ASN A 108 -16.30 17.66 -13.17
N PRO A 109 -15.34 17.19 -13.98
CA PRO A 109 -15.12 15.76 -14.19
C PRO A 109 -14.53 15.03 -12.97
N LYS A 110 -14.17 15.77 -11.91
CA LYS A 110 -13.52 15.27 -10.69
C LYS A 110 -14.39 15.39 -9.44
N SER A 111 -15.71 15.53 -9.64
CA SER A 111 -16.66 15.58 -8.52
C SER A 111 -16.95 14.20 -7.93
N TYR A 112 -16.56 13.97 -6.67
CA TYR A 112 -16.82 12.72 -5.97
C TYR A 112 -18.32 12.41 -5.86
N SER A 113 -19.12 13.40 -5.48
CA SER A 113 -20.55 13.21 -5.23
C SER A 113 -21.31 12.84 -6.49
N MET A 114 -20.94 13.44 -7.62
CA MET A 114 -21.52 13.13 -8.93
C MET A 114 -21.20 11.70 -9.38
N TRP A 115 -19.93 11.27 -9.29
CA TRP A 115 -19.54 9.89 -9.61
C TRP A 115 -20.20 8.86 -8.68
N ASN A 116 -20.32 9.19 -7.39
CA ASN A 116 -21.04 8.37 -6.43
C ASN A 116 -22.53 8.26 -6.78
N HIS A 117 -23.19 9.35 -7.16
CA HIS A 117 -24.60 9.34 -7.57
C HIS A 117 -24.83 8.48 -8.80
N ARG A 118 -23.95 8.56 -9.82
CA ARG A 118 -24.06 7.69 -11.02
C ARG A 118 -24.00 6.20 -10.66
N ARG A 119 -23.06 5.81 -9.79
CA ARG A 119 -22.95 4.43 -9.29
C ARG A 119 -24.20 4.01 -8.52
N TRP A 120 -24.74 4.89 -7.69
CA TRP A 120 -25.99 4.65 -6.98
C TRP A 120 -27.15 4.41 -7.94
N CYS A 121 -27.33 5.27 -8.97
CA CYS A 121 -28.37 5.08 -9.98
C CYS A 121 -28.30 3.70 -10.63
N LEU A 122 -27.10 3.27 -11.06
CA LEU A 122 -26.91 1.95 -11.68
C LEU A 122 -27.20 0.80 -10.72
N SER A 123 -26.89 0.96 -9.42
CA SER A 123 -27.17 -0.08 -8.41
C SER A 123 -28.65 -0.26 -8.09
N VAL A 124 -29.49 0.75 -8.34
CA VAL A 124 -30.95 0.70 -8.11
C VAL A 124 -31.77 0.47 -9.38
N MET A 125 -31.12 0.51 -10.55
CA MET A 125 -31.72 0.15 -11.83
C MET A 125 -32.00 -1.35 -11.88
N SER A 126 -33.15 -1.72 -12.44
CA SER A 126 -33.47 -3.12 -12.70
C SER A 126 -32.68 -3.67 -13.90
N LYS A 127 -32.36 -2.81 -14.87
CA LYS A 127 -31.64 -3.17 -16.11
C LYS A 127 -30.51 -2.16 -16.42
N PRO A 128 -29.40 -2.14 -15.65
CA PRO A 128 -28.26 -1.28 -15.96
C PRO A 128 -27.56 -1.72 -17.27
N ASP A 129 -27.27 -0.76 -18.16
CA ASP A 129 -26.49 -1.01 -19.39
C ASP A 129 -24.99 -0.83 -19.13
N TRP A 130 -24.35 -1.90 -18.62
CA TRP A 130 -22.91 -1.87 -18.35
C TRP A 130 -22.05 -1.71 -19.60
N GLN A 131 -22.55 -2.07 -20.79
CA GLN A 131 -21.81 -1.89 -22.04
C GLN A 131 -21.76 -0.42 -22.45
N GLN A 132 -22.85 0.32 -22.23
CA GLN A 132 -22.87 1.76 -22.39
C GLN A 132 -21.92 2.44 -21.39
N GLU A 133 -21.92 2.01 -20.13
CA GLU A 133 -21.01 2.54 -19.10
C GLU A 133 -19.53 2.26 -19.41
N PHE A 134 -19.23 1.08 -19.95
CA PHE A 134 -17.89 0.71 -20.39
C PHE A 134 -17.39 1.60 -21.53
N LYS A 135 -18.25 1.91 -22.51
CA LYS A 135 -17.94 2.85 -23.60
C LYS A 135 -17.77 4.27 -23.08
N LEU A 136 -18.63 4.70 -22.15
CA LEU A 136 -18.57 6.03 -21.56
C LEU A 136 -17.23 6.26 -20.86
N VAL A 137 -16.84 5.35 -19.95
CA VAL A 137 -15.60 5.51 -19.19
C VAL A 137 -14.37 5.43 -20.08
N GLY A 138 -14.41 4.64 -21.16
CA GLY A 138 -13.38 4.63 -22.20
C GLY A 138 -13.17 6.03 -22.78
N LYS A 139 -14.24 6.67 -23.26
CA LYS A 139 -14.18 8.05 -23.80
C LYS A 139 -13.69 9.07 -22.77
N MET A 140 -14.08 8.92 -21.50
CA MET A 140 -13.61 9.83 -20.45
C MET A 140 -12.11 9.71 -20.21
N LEU A 141 -11.57 8.50 -20.23
CA LEU A 141 -10.14 8.24 -20.12
C LEU A 141 -9.36 8.56 -21.40
N ASP A 142 -10.03 8.75 -22.54
CA ASP A 142 -9.42 9.36 -23.73
C ASP A 142 -9.25 10.88 -23.55
N LEU A 143 -10.18 11.54 -22.85
CA LEU A 143 -10.13 12.98 -22.59
C LEU A 143 -9.18 13.36 -21.44
N ASP A 144 -9.16 12.57 -20.36
CA ASP A 144 -8.20 12.72 -19.27
C ASP A 144 -7.72 11.34 -18.82
N ALA A 145 -6.61 10.90 -19.39
CA ALA A 145 -6.03 9.58 -19.18
C ALA A 145 -5.56 9.35 -17.72
N ARG A 146 -5.44 10.41 -16.91
CA ARG A 146 -5.02 10.37 -15.51
C ARG A 146 -6.17 10.62 -14.54
N ASN A 147 -7.42 10.67 -15.02
CA ASN A 147 -8.58 10.85 -14.15
C ASN A 147 -8.82 9.58 -13.32
N PHE A 148 -8.38 9.59 -12.05
CA PHE A 148 -8.52 8.45 -11.15
C PHE A 148 -9.99 8.10 -10.85
N HIS A 149 -10.93 9.05 -10.92
CA HIS A 149 -12.36 8.74 -10.80
C HIS A 149 -12.82 7.90 -11.98
N GLY A 150 -12.38 8.23 -13.20
CA GLY A 150 -12.62 7.43 -14.40
C GLY A 150 -12.07 6.02 -14.27
N TRP A 151 -10.81 5.87 -13.83
CA TRP A 151 -10.22 4.55 -13.59
C TRP A 151 -10.93 3.75 -12.50
N SER A 152 -11.31 4.40 -11.39
CA SER A 152 -12.07 3.76 -10.32
C SER A 152 -13.47 3.34 -10.77
N TYR A 153 -14.12 4.17 -11.59
CA TYR A 153 -15.42 3.86 -12.16
C TYR A 153 -15.33 2.71 -13.16
N ARG A 154 -14.29 2.68 -14.01
CA ARG A 154 -14.02 1.57 -14.92
C ARG A 154 -13.92 0.25 -14.17
N ARG A 155 -13.15 0.19 -13.08
CA ARG A 155 -13.05 -1.02 -12.24
C ARG A 155 -14.41 -1.45 -11.68
N ASN A 156 -15.26 -0.51 -11.28
CA ASN A 156 -16.61 -0.82 -10.82
C ASN A 156 -17.51 -1.37 -11.95
N VAL A 157 -17.47 -0.76 -13.14
CA VAL A 157 -18.21 -1.25 -14.32
C VAL A 157 -17.74 -2.66 -14.70
N VAL A 158 -16.43 -2.88 -14.79
CA VAL A 158 -15.83 -4.19 -15.10
C VAL A 158 -16.23 -5.24 -14.06
N ALA A 159 -16.23 -4.90 -12.77
CA ALA A 159 -16.67 -5.81 -11.71
C ALA A 159 -18.12 -6.26 -11.91
N ASN A 160 -19.03 -5.32 -12.25
CA ASN A 160 -20.43 -5.67 -12.52
C ASN A 160 -20.60 -6.49 -13.81
N ILE A 161 -19.79 -6.24 -14.85
CA ILE A 161 -19.80 -7.08 -16.06
C ILE A 161 -19.31 -8.50 -15.72
N ARG A 162 -18.28 -8.64 -14.89
CA ARG A 162 -17.77 -9.95 -14.44
C ARG A 162 -18.84 -10.75 -13.69
N GLU A 163 -19.62 -10.11 -12.82
CA GLU A 163 -20.74 -10.77 -12.10
C GLU A 163 -21.82 -11.32 -13.05
N GLN A 164 -21.93 -10.78 -14.27
CA GLN A 164 -22.89 -11.23 -15.28
C GLN A 164 -22.35 -12.33 -16.22
N GLN A 165 -21.07 -12.71 -16.09
CA GLN A 165 -20.42 -13.67 -16.98
C GLN A 165 -19.87 -14.87 -16.19
N ALA A 166 -19.99 -16.07 -16.76
CA ALA A 166 -19.45 -17.28 -16.15
C ALA A 166 -17.92 -17.39 -16.28
N ASP A 167 -17.35 -16.82 -17.34
CA ASP A 167 -15.89 -16.79 -17.59
C ASP A 167 -15.40 -15.33 -17.61
N THR A 168 -14.50 -15.00 -16.69
CA THR A 168 -13.92 -13.66 -16.55
C THR A 168 -12.62 -13.48 -17.33
N LYS A 169 -12.05 -14.55 -17.91
CA LYS A 169 -10.75 -14.53 -18.59
C LYS A 169 -10.75 -13.64 -19.82
N GLU A 170 -11.84 -13.63 -20.58
CA GLU A 170 -11.99 -12.74 -21.75
C GLU A 170 -12.00 -11.26 -21.32
N ILE A 171 -12.70 -10.94 -20.22
CA ILE A 171 -12.75 -9.58 -19.68
C ILE A 171 -11.35 -9.15 -19.21
N ASP A 172 -10.66 -10.01 -18.49
CA ASP A 172 -9.33 -9.71 -17.96
C ASP A 172 -8.33 -9.50 -19.08
N THR A 173 -8.39 -10.31 -20.14
CA THR A 173 -7.59 -10.14 -21.35
C THR A 173 -7.86 -8.78 -22.01
N LYS A 174 -9.13 -8.40 -22.18
CA LYS A 174 -9.50 -7.09 -22.73
C LYS A 174 -9.04 -5.92 -21.86
N GLU A 175 -9.11 -6.04 -20.54
CA GLU A 175 -8.60 -5.00 -19.64
C GLU A 175 -7.07 -4.90 -19.68
N PHE A 176 -6.38 -6.03 -19.79
CA PHE A 176 -4.93 -6.06 -19.97
C PHE A 176 -4.52 -5.39 -21.29
N GLU A 177 -5.19 -5.71 -22.40
CA GLU A 177 -5.00 -5.05 -23.70
C GLU A 177 -5.34 -3.56 -23.67
N TYR A 178 -6.38 -3.18 -22.93
CA TYR A 178 -6.73 -1.77 -22.72
C TYR A 178 -5.59 -1.02 -22.02
N THR A 179 -4.97 -1.61 -21.00
CA THR A 179 -3.80 -0.99 -20.35
C THR A 179 -2.62 -0.85 -21.32
N SER A 180 -2.36 -1.85 -22.18
CA SER A 180 -1.34 -1.77 -23.22
C SER A 180 -1.60 -0.60 -24.17
N THR A 181 -2.85 -0.41 -24.58
CA THR A 181 -3.27 0.71 -25.44
C THR A 181 -3.01 2.05 -24.75
N LYS A 182 -3.39 2.18 -23.48
CA LYS A 182 -3.23 3.42 -22.70
C LYS A 182 -1.78 3.76 -22.39
N ILE A 183 -0.93 2.76 -22.18
CA ILE A 183 0.52 2.94 -22.00
C ILE A 183 1.16 3.37 -23.31
N LYS A 184 0.82 2.74 -24.45
CA LYS A 184 1.37 3.12 -25.77
C LYS A 184 0.93 4.52 -26.21
N GLN A 185 -0.21 5.01 -25.74
CA GLN A 185 -0.66 6.40 -25.96
C GLN A 185 0.18 7.41 -25.15
N SER A 186 0.67 7.02 -23.97
CA SER A 186 1.50 7.86 -23.10
C SER A 186 2.20 7.00 -22.05
N PHE A 187 3.53 6.90 -22.14
CA PHE A 187 4.33 6.18 -21.13
C PHE A 187 4.24 6.85 -19.75
N SER A 188 4.05 8.17 -19.70
CA SER A 188 3.75 8.91 -18.48
C SER A 188 2.40 8.61 -17.80
N ASN A 189 1.58 7.67 -18.32
CA ASN A 189 0.28 7.34 -17.74
C ASN A 189 0.38 6.37 -16.54
N TYR A 190 0.73 6.90 -15.36
CA TYR A 190 0.78 6.12 -14.11
C TYR A 190 -0.48 5.29 -13.83
N SER A 191 -1.67 5.80 -14.15
CA SER A 191 -2.91 5.09 -13.88
C SER A 191 -3.05 3.82 -14.73
N ALA A 192 -2.55 3.81 -15.96
CA ALA A 192 -2.53 2.63 -16.81
C ALA A 192 -1.53 1.59 -16.31
N TRP A 193 -0.32 2.00 -15.93
CA TRP A 193 0.69 1.11 -15.31
C TRP A 193 0.19 0.49 -14.01
N HIS A 194 -0.38 1.32 -13.13
CA HIS A 194 -0.96 0.84 -11.87
C HIS A 194 -2.10 -0.15 -12.12
N TYR A 195 -2.99 0.13 -13.07
CA TYR A 195 -4.07 -0.80 -13.37
C TYR A 195 -3.56 -2.09 -14.01
N ARG A 196 -2.55 -2.02 -14.86
CA ARG A 196 -1.87 -3.19 -15.44
C ARG A 196 -1.32 -4.09 -14.33
N SER A 197 -0.72 -3.52 -13.29
CA SER A 197 -0.22 -4.25 -12.12
C SER A 197 -1.31 -4.98 -11.33
N LYS A 198 -2.58 -4.55 -11.45
CA LYS A 198 -3.73 -5.18 -10.80
C LYS A 198 -4.43 -6.22 -11.66
N VAL A 199 -4.33 -6.11 -12.99
CA VAL A 199 -4.93 -7.08 -13.92
C VAL A 199 -3.96 -8.22 -14.23
N LEU A 200 -2.65 -7.94 -14.30
CA LEU A 200 -1.65 -8.95 -14.66
C LEU A 200 -1.74 -10.23 -13.81
N PRO A 201 -1.90 -10.21 -12.46
CA PRO A 201 -2.03 -11.44 -11.67
C PRO A 201 -3.16 -12.36 -12.12
N SER A 202 -4.31 -11.82 -12.56
CA SER A 202 -5.41 -12.67 -13.03
C SER A 202 -5.15 -13.27 -14.41
N ILE A 203 -4.32 -12.62 -15.23
CA ILE A 203 -3.81 -13.20 -16.49
C ILE A 203 -2.89 -14.40 -16.21
N LEU A 204 -2.08 -14.34 -15.15
CA LEU A 204 -1.07 -15.35 -14.84
C LEU A 204 -1.60 -16.57 -14.08
N LYS A 205 -2.82 -16.49 -13.51
CA LYS A 205 -3.37 -17.47 -12.57
C LYS A 205 -3.30 -18.92 -13.09
N ASP A 206 -3.65 -19.12 -14.35
CA ASP A 206 -3.73 -20.45 -14.97
C ASP A 206 -2.55 -20.75 -15.93
N MET A 207 -1.48 -19.94 -15.89
CA MET A 207 -0.30 -20.11 -16.73
C MET A 207 0.74 -21.00 -16.07
N THR A 208 1.45 -21.78 -16.89
CA THR A 208 2.69 -22.47 -16.50
C THR A 208 3.82 -21.47 -16.24
N ASP A 209 4.85 -21.89 -15.51
CA ASP A 209 5.97 -21.00 -15.20
C ASP A 209 6.72 -20.52 -16.46
N GLU A 210 6.82 -21.35 -17.50
CA GLU A 210 7.42 -20.95 -18.79
C GLU A 210 6.60 -19.86 -19.51
N GLU A 211 5.28 -19.98 -19.49
CA GLU A 211 4.37 -18.96 -20.02
C GLU A 211 4.48 -17.66 -19.23
N ARG A 212 4.54 -17.73 -17.89
CA ARG A 212 4.73 -16.57 -17.01
C ARG A 212 6.05 -15.87 -17.28
N THR A 213 7.16 -16.60 -17.42
CA THR A 213 8.47 -16.03 -17.80
C THR A 213 8.40 -15.37 -19.17
N THR A 214 7.67 -15.96 -20.13
CA THR A 214 7.48 -15.37 -21.47
C THR A 214 6.69 -14.05 -21.40
N VAL A 215 5.65 -13.98 -20.55
CA VAL A 215 4.93 -12.73 -20.29
C VAL A 215 5.84 -11.71 -19.61
N GLY A 216 6.62 -12.13 -18.60
CA GLY A 216 7.59 -11.29 -17.91
C GLY A 216 8.58 -10.63 -18.87
N LYS A 217 9.16 -11.39 -19.80
CA LYS A 217 10.08 -10.87 -20.82
C LYS A 217 9.42 -9.79 -21.69
N LYS A 218 8.17 -10.01 -22.14
CA LYS A 218 7.41 -9.00 -22.91
C LYS A 218 7.12 -7.75 -22.09
N GLU A 219 6.87 -7.89 -20.79
CA GLU A 219 6.70 -6.75 -19.89
C GLU A 219 8.00 -5.97 -19.72
N LEU A 220 9.15 -6.63 -19.58
CA LEU A 220 10.46 -5.98 -19.55
C LEU A 220 10.72 -5.21 -20.83
N ASP A 221 10.44 -5.79 -22.01
CA ASP A 221 10.60 -5.10 -23.29
C ASP A 221 9.73 -3.83 -23.35
N LEU A 222 8.47 -3.92 -22.90
CA LEU A 222 7.56 -2.77 -22.85
C LEU A 222 8.10 -1.67 -21.93
N ILE A 223 8.60 -2.05 -20.75
CA ILE A 223 9.19 -1.11 -19.79
C ILE A 223 10.45 -0.49 -20.34
N LYS A 224 11.41 -1.27 -20.85
CA LYS A 224 12.66 -0.76 -21.44
C LYS A 224 12.35 0.27 -22.52
N ASN A 225 11.42 -0.03 -23.44
CA ASN A 225 10.97 0.95 -24.44
C ASN A 225 10.45 2.25 -23.81
N ALA A 226 9.69 2.18 -22.72
CA ALA A 226 9.21 3.35 -22.00
C ALA A 226 10.36 4.13 -21.34
N LEU A 227 11.30 3.44 -20.68
CA LEU A 227 12.45 4.04 -19.99
C LEU A 227 13.41 4.74 -20.96
N TYR A 228 13.67 4.15 -22.12
CA TYR A 228 14.50 4.78 -23.16
C TYR A 228 13.81 5.93 -23.89
N THR A 229 12.47 5.98 -23.87
CA THR A 229 11.70 7.06 -24.51
C THR A 229 11.48 8.26 -23.58
N GLU A 230 11.15 8.00 -22.31
CA GLU A 230 10.85 9.03 -21.29
C GLU A 230 11.59 8.72 -19.97
N PRO A 231 12.93 8.79 -19.92
CA PRO A 231 13.73 8.37 -18.75
C PRO A 231 13.45 9.18 -17.49
N ASP A 232 12.92 10.40 -17.62
CA ASP A 232 12.55 11.25 -16.49
C ASP A 232 11.17 10.90 -15.88
N ASP A 233 10.30 10.21 -16.62
CA ASP A 233 8.96 9.88 -16.13
C ASP A 233 8.99 8.73 -15.13
N GLN A 234 8.52 9.01 -13.92
CA GLN A 234 8.57 8.07 -12.80
C GLN A 234 7.69 6.83 -12.96
N SER A 235 6.70 6.86 -13.85
CA SER A 235 5.63 5.85 -13.88
C SER A 235 6.15 4.49 -14.30
N ALA A 236 6.96 4.46 -15.37
CA ALA A 236 7.58 3.24 -15.86
C ALA A 236 8.59 2.68 -14.85
N TRP A 237 9.38 3.53 -14.19
CA TRP A 237 10.32 3.11 -13.13
C TRP A 237 9.62 2.43 -11.95
N LEU A 238 8.50 2.98 -11.49
CA LEU A 238 7.75 2.40 -10.38
C LEU A 238 7.12 1.06 -10.77
N TYR A 239 6.63 0.93 -12.00
CA TYR A 239 6.14 -0.34 -12.52
C TYR A 239 7.27 -1.36 -12.71
N TYR A 240 8.47 -0.90 -13.11
CA TYR A 240 9.66 -1.72 -13.27
C TYR A 240 10.10 -2.37 -11.97
N TRP A 241 10.16 -1.60 -10.88
CA TRP A 241 10.47 -2.15 -9.55
C TRP A 241 9.42 -3.17 -9.11
N TRP A 242 8.14 -2.92 -9.41
CA TRP A 242 7.07 -3.87 -9.13
C TRP A 242 7.21 -5.16 -9.98
N LEU A 243 7.58 -5.03 -11.25
CA LEU A 243 7.70 -6.16 -12.19
C LEU A 243 8.87 -7.08 -11.85
N VAL A 244 10.05 -6.52 -11.58
CA VAL A 244 11.23 -7.28 -11.14
C VAL A 244 10.97 -7.90 -9.76
N GLY A 245 10.11 -7.26 -8.96
CA GLY A 245 9.76 -7.68 -7.62
C GLY A 245 10.86 -7.37 -6.62
N ARG A 246 10.59 -7.72 -5.35
CA ARG A 246 11.58 -7.66 -4.28
C ARG A 246 11.91 -9.08 -3.85
N VAL A 247 13.19 -9.31 -3.57
CA VAL A 247 13.64 -10.48 -2.85
C VAL A 247 12.98 -10.43 -1.47
N PRO A 248 12.15 -11.42 -1.11
CA PRO A 248 11.45 -11.40 0.17
C PRO A 248 12.47 -11.29 1.30
N SER A 249 12.45 -10.19 2.04
CA SER A 249 13.26 -10.07 3.25
C SER A 249 12.64 -10.97 4.31
N HIS A 250 13.45 -11.85 4.90
CA HIS A 250 12.99 -12.73 5.96
C HIS A 250 13.40 -12.15 7.31
N VAL A 251 12.47 -12.04 8.25
CA VAL A 251 12.79 -11.80 9.65
C VAL A 251 13.40 -13.08 10.20
N GLN A 252 14.58 -12.97 10.78
CA GLN A 252 15.31 -14.07 11.38
C GLN A 252 15.31 -13.98 12.90
N ILE A 253 15.33 -15.16 13.53
CA ILE A 253 15.61 -15.26 14.96
C ILE A 253 17.13 -15.20 15.14
N LEU A 254 17.59 -14.15 15.81
CA LEU A 254 19.00 -13.99 16.17
C LEU A 254 19.39 -14.89 17.34
N GLY A 255 18.42 -15.20 18.22
CA GLY A 255 18.61 -16.17 19.29
C GLY A 255 17.51 -16.14 20.35
N ALA A 256 17.50 -17.18 21.19
CA ALA A 256 16.70 -17.26 22.40
C ALA A 256 17.60 -17.46 23.62
N TYR A 257 17.33 -16.72 24.70
CA TYR A 257 18.21 -16.62 25.85
C TYR A 257 17.46 -16.78 27.16
N SER A 258 17.93 -17.66 28.04
CA SER A 258 17.45 -17.75 29.42
C SER A 258 18.37 -16.93 30.32
N VAL A 259 17.77 -16.29 31.31
CA VAL A 259 18.51 -15.49 32.29
C VAL A 259 18.72 -16.31 33.55
N SER A 260 19.97 -16.38 34.00
CA SER A 260 20.32 -17.04 35.26
C SER A 260 19.44 -16.59 36.41
N ASN A 261 19.03 -17.55 37.25
CA ASN A 261 18.24 -17.31 38.46
C ASN A 261 16.84 -16.71 38.20
N THR A 262 16.33 -16.77 36.97
CA THR A 262 14.95 -16.44 36.64
C THR A 262 14.35 -17.53 35.75
N PRO A 263 13.03 -17.75 35.79
CA PRO A 263 12.38 -18.69 34.88
C PRO A 263 11.97 -18.01 33.55
N SER A 264 12.43 -16.78 33.29
CA SER A 264 12.08 -15.98 32.11
C SER A 264 13.07 -16.21 30.95
N LEU A 265 12.61 -16.01 29.72
CA LEU A 265 13.47 -16.02 28.53
C LEU A 265 13.24 -14.80 27.64
N PHE A 266 14.21 -14.55 26.77
CA PHE A 266 14.15 -13.55 25.72
C PHE A 266 14.26 -14.20 24.36
N VAL A 267 13.51 -13.71 23.39
CA VAL A 267 13.68 -14.01 21.96
C VAL A 267 14.04 -12.72 21.25
N VAL A 268 15.08 -12.77 20.43
CA VAL A 268 15.58 -11.62 19.70
C VAL A 268 15.46 -11.87 18.20
N PHE A 269 14.88 -10.88 17.52
CA PHE A 269 14.73 -10.84 16.08
C PHE A 269 15.67 -9.78 15.49
N ASP A 270 16.05 -9.95 14.23
CA ASP A 270 16.83 -8.95 13.50
C ASP A 270 16.02 -7.68 13.19
N ASP A 271 14.70 -7.76 13.34
CA ASP A 271 13.72 -6.73 13.01
C ASP A 271 12.56 -6.63 14.02
N GLU A 272 11.74 -5.58 13.92
CA GLU A 272 10.53 -5.45 14.75
C GLU A 272 9.40 -6.38 14.29
N VAL A 273 8.91 -7.21 15.21
CA VAL A 273 7.83 -8.17 14.95
C VAL A 273 6.75 -8.10 16.01
N GLN A 274 5.51 -8.37 15.61
CA GLN A 274 4.40 -8.63 16.51
C GLN A 274 4.25 -10.14 16.72
N LEU A 275 4.23 -10.58 17.97
CA LEU A 275 3.89 -11.96 18.32
C LEU A 275 2.37 -12.15 18.41
N ALA A 276 1.86 -13.27 17.88
CA ALA A 276 0.45 -13.64 17.84
C ALA A 276 0.24 -15.15 18.08
N GLY A 277 -0.98 -15.50 18.52
CA GLY A 277 -1.36 -16.89 18.76
C GLY A 277 -0.63 -17.56 19.93
N ASP A 278 -0.73 -18.88 20.00
CA ASP A 278 -0.13 -19.69 21.05
C ASP A 278 1.31 -20.06 20.69
N ILE A 279 2.24 -19.70 21.57
CA ILE A 279 3.68 -19.98 21.43
C ILE A 279 4.05 -20.99 22.52
N ALA A 280 4.46 -22.19 22.11
CA ALA A 280 4.84 -23.25 23.04
C ALA A 280 6.22 -22.97 23.63
N VAL A 281 6.32 -23.03 24.96
CA VAL A 281 7.55 -22.84 25.72
C VAL A 281 7.72 -24.05 26.65
N GLN A 282 8.91 -24.66 26.68
CA GLN A 282 9.15 -25.91 27.41
C GLN A 282 10.34 -25.81 28.40
N ASP A 283 10.23 -26.50 29.52
CA ASP A 283 11.30 -26.65 30.52
C ASP A 283 12.34 -27.73 30.11
N GLU A 284 13.38 -27.92 30.93
CA GLU A 284 14.39 -28.98 30.73
C GLU A 284 13.82 -30.41 30.74
N GLN A 285 12.61 -30.61 31.26
CA GLN A 285 11.90 -31.89 31.28
C GLN A 285 10.86 -32.02 30.14
N ASN A 286 10.84 -31.09 29.19
CA ASN A 286 9.87 -30.99 28.09
C ASN A 286 8.41 -30.76 28.53
N ASN A 287 8.17 -30.25 29.73
CA ASN A 287 6.82 -29.83 30.13
C ASN A 287 6.53 -28.43 29.60
N ASN A 288 5.28 -28.20 29.20
CA ASN A 288 4.84 -26.89 28.76
C ASN A 288 4.78 -25.91 29.94
N VAL A 289 5.43 -24.76 29.76
CA VAL A 289 5.45 -23.65 30.71
C VAL A 289 4.43 -22.61 30.28
N ASN A 290 3.42 -22.38 31.12
CA ASN A 290 2.42 -21.34 30.88
C ASN A 290 2.95 -19.98 31.33
N GLY A 291 2.77 -18.96 30.49
CA GLY A 291 3.25 -17.60 30.78
C GLY A 291 2.69 -16.55 29.84
N SER A 292 3.21 -15.34 29.97
CA SER A 292 2.82 -14.17 29.20
C SER A 292 4.02 -13.58 28.46
N TRP A 293 3.78 -13.06 27.25
CA TRP A 293 4.79 -12.44 26.40
C TRP A 293 4.68 -10.91 26.42
N TYR A 294 5.84 -10.24 26.45
CA TYR A 294 5.98 -8.79 26.53
C TYR A 294 6.99 -8.30 25.49
N GLY A 295 6.59 -7.32 24.69
CA GLY A 295 7.49 -6.64 23.76
C GLY A 295 8.39 -5.70 24.55
N VAL A 296 9.67 -6.01 24.66
CA VAL A 296 10.62 -5.24 25.47
C VAL A 296 10.82 -3.85 24.89
N SER A 297 10.86 -3.68 23.56
CA SER A 297 11.07 -2.37 22.96
C SER A 297 9.83 -1.47 22.94
N SER A 298 8.66 -1.98 23.32
CA SER A 298 7.39 -1.26 23.24
C SER A 298 6.95 -0.66 24.57
N THR A 299 6.75 0.66 24.60
CA THR A 299 6.17 1.37 25.76
C THR A 299 4.65 1.22 25.88
N THR A 300 4.00 0.46 24.99
CA THR A 300 2.52 0.29 24.94
C THR A 300 2.16 -1.14 24.57
N ALA A 301 1.11 -1.71 25.18
CA ALA A 301 0.60 -3.02 24.77
C ALA A 301 0.24 -3.03 23.27
N HIS A 302 0.54 -4.13 22.58
CA HIS A 302 0.25 -4.42 21.17
C HIS A 302 1.05 -3.66 20.10
N LYS A 303 2.32 -3.28 20.35
CA LYS A 303 3.22 -2.87 19.26
C LYS A 303 4.28 -3.94 18.96
N PRO A 304 4.75 -3.98 17.70
CA PRO A 304 5.93 -4.74 17.31
C PRO A 304 7.13 -4.43 18.20
N SER A 305 7.96 -5.45 18.40
CA SER A 305 9.20 -5.36 19.15
C SER A 305 10.24 -6.28 18.52
N SER A 306 11.50 -5.86 18.49
CA SER A 306 12.60 -6.73 18.06
C SER A 306 13.09 -7.66 19.17
N VAL A 307 12.67 -7.41 20.42
CA VAL A 307 13.02 -8.23 21.60
C VAL A 307 11.76 -8.56 22.37
N TRP A 308 11.50 -9.85 22.59
CA TRP A 308 10.33 -10.32 23.32
C TRP A 308 10.75 -11.08 24.56
N ALA A 309 10.14 -10.76 25.70
CA ALA A 309 10.36 -11.44 26.96
C ALA A 309 9.16 -12.33 27.29
N PHE A 310 9.43 -13.59 27.62
CA PHE A 310 8.45 -14.53 28.16
C PHE A 310 8.59 -14.60 29.67
N ARG A 311 7.45 -14.44 30.36
CA ARG A 311 7.35 -14.52 31.82
C ARG A 311 6.40 -15.67 32.21
N PRO A 312 6.88 -16.70 32.91
CA PRO A 312 6.02 -17.76 33.44
C PRO A 312 5.00 -17.23 34.45
N ASN A 313 3.80 -17.82 34.48
CA ASN A 313 2.76 -17.48 35.44
C ASN A 313 3.04 -18.04 36.85
N ASP A 314 3.76 -19.16 36.92
CA ASP A 314 4.16 -19.79 38.18
C ASP A 314 5.68 -19.63 38.37
N THR A 315 6.07 -18.86 39.38
CA THR A 315 7.48 -18.61 39.72
C THR A 315 8.12 -19.79 40.47
N GLY A 316 7.35 -20.82 40.81
CA GLY A 316 7.80 -22.02 41.54
C GLY A 316 8.32 -23.16 40.65
N ILE A 317 8.37 -23.00 39.33
CA ILE A 317 8.86 -24.02 38.41
C ILE A 317 10.36 -24.19 38.62
N ALA A 318 10.75 -25.36 39.13
CA ALA A 318 12.14 -25.75 39.43
C ALA A 318 12.99 -26.05 38.18
N GLY A 319 12.50 -25.75 36.98
CA GLY A 319 13.17 -26.00 35.71
C GLY A 319 13.44 -24.70 34.97
N LYS A 320 14.68 -24.50 34.53
CA LYS A 320 15.00 -23.45 33.55
C LYS A 320 14.26 -23.75 32.25
N VAL A 321 13.72 -22.72 31.61
CA VAL A 321 13.16 -22.88 30.27
C VAL A 321 14.28 -23.27 29.31
N SER A 322 14.06 -24.34 28.55
CA SER A 322 15.09 -24.98 27.71
C SER A 322 14.86 -24.75 26.22
N SER A 323 13.61 -24.59 25.80
CA SER A 323 13.24 -24.45 24.40
C SER A 323 11.93 -23.70 24.19
N LEU A 324 11.73 -23.19 22.97
CA LEU A 324 10.48 -22.62 22.50
C LEU A 324 10.24 -22.96 21.01
N SER A 325 8.98 -22.96 20.60
CA SER A 325 8.57 -23.25 19.22
C SER A 325 7.78 -22.09 18.63
N LEU A 326 8.20 -21.61 17.45
CA LEU A 326 7.56 -20.52 16.70
C LEU A 326 7.26 -20.97 15.27
N SER A 327 6.02 -20.79 14.82
CA SER A 327 5.62 -21.00 13.44
C SER A 327 5.44 -19.68 12.67
N LYS A 328 5.20 -19.77 11.36
CA LYS A 328 4.95 -18.60 10.49
C LYS A 328 3.71 -17.80 10.91
N GLU A 329 2.76 -18.44 11.57
CA GLU A 329 1.54 -17.82 12.08
C GLU A 329 1.76 -17.07 13.40
N ASN A 330 2.87 -17.35 14.10
CA ASN A 330 3.16 -16.74 15.40
C ASN A 330 3.87 -15.38 15.29
N VAL A 331 4.52 -15.10 14.17
CA VAL A 331 5.35 -13.92 13.98
C VAL A 331 4.84 -13.11 12.80
N VAL A 332 4.39 -11.89 13.07
CA VAL A 332 3.95 -10.92 12.07
C VAL A 332 5.00 -9.83 11.99
N ALA A 333 5.71 -9.74 10.88
CA ALA A 333 6.64 -8.64 10.65
C ALA A 333 5.89 -7.30 10.60
N ASP A 334 6.51 -6.22 11.07
CA ASP A 334 5.91 -4.87 11.03
C ASP A 334 5.69 -4.36 9.58
N SER A 335 6.35 -4.99 8.60
CA SER A 335 6.21 -4.65 7.18
C SER A 335 5.59 -5.81 6.38
N PRO A 336 4.55 -5.58 5.54
CA PRO A 336 3.90 -6.61 4.73
C PRO A 336 4.83 -7.33 3.73
N GLU A 337 5.97 -6.73 3.42
CA GLU A 337 6.97 -7.26 2.50
C GLU A 337 7.99 -8.20 3.17
N LYS A 338 7.92 -8.32 4.51
CA LYS A 338 8.82 -9.13 5.31
C LYS A 338 8.13 -10.41 5.74
N LEU A 339 8.72 -11.54 5.40
CA LEU A 339 8.19 -12.86 5.74
C LEU A 339 8.93 -13.40 6.95
N PHE A 340 8.27 -14.21 7.78
CA PHE A 340 8.98 -14.99 8.79
C PHE A 340 9.35 -16.35 8.19
N SER A 341 10.64 -16.67 8.13
CA SER A 341 11.06 -18.01 7.71
C SER A 341 10.76 -18.99 8.84
N THR A 342 9.86 -19.95 8.59
CA THR A 342 9.49 -20.96 9.58
C THR A 342 10.71 -21.65 10.17
N ILE A 343 10.83 -21.68 11.50
CA ILE A 343 11.73 -22.60 12.19
C ILE A 343 10.85 -23.78 12.63
N ASN A 344 10.89 -24.88 11.88
CA ASN A 344 10.12 -26.09 12.22
C ASN A 344 10.71 -26.85 13.43
N ASP A 345 11.88 -26.43 13.92
CA ASP A 345 12.60 -27.05 15.02
C ASP A 345 12.47 -26.23 16.31
N ALA A 346 12.51 -26.91 17.45
CA ALA A 346 12.55 -26.27 18.76
C ALA A 346 13.81 -25.40 18.87
N ILE A 347 13.63 -24.10 19.16
CA ILE A 347 14.74 -23.16 19.31
C ILE A 347 15.38 -23.41 20.66
N THR A 348 16.65 -23.82 20.65
CA THR A 348 17.40 -24.08 21.88
C THR A 348 17.72 -22.77 22.59
N VAL A 349 17.36 -22.68 23.86
CA VAL A 349 17.58 -21.48 24.69
C VAL A 349 18.99 -21.50 25.27
N THR A 350 19.77 -20.46 25.00
CA THR A 350 21.13 -20.32 25.54
C THR A 350 21.10 -19.62 26.88
N SER A 351 21.72 -20.21 27.92
CA SER A 351 21.84 -19.54 29.21
C SER A 351 22.86 -18.40 29.13
N LEU A 352 22.43 -17.20 29.53
CA LEU A 352 23.30 -16.03 29.68
C LEU A 352 23.23 -15.53 31.13
N ASP A 353 24.41 -15.30 31.70
CA ASP A 353 24.58 -14.65 32.99
C ASP A 353 24.92 -13.17 32.72
N ASP A 354 23.88 -12.34 32.55
CA ASP A 354 24.01 -10.92 32.21
C ASP A 354 23.12 -10.06 33.12
N GLU A 355 23.75 -9.25 33.96
CA GLU A 355 23.07 -8.36 34.92
C GLU A 355 22.12 -7.37 34.23
N ALA A 356 22.37 -6.98 32.98
CA ALA A 356 21.49 -6.08 32.24
C ALA A 356 20.15 -6.76 31.90
N LEU A 357 20.18 -8.04 31.52
CA LEU A 357 18.96 -8.82 31.26
C LEU A 357 18.16 -9.08 32.55
N VAL A 358 18.86 -9.32 33.67
CA VAL A 358 18.24 -9.43 35.00
C VAL A 358 17.52 -8.12 35.38
N SER A 359 18.15 -6.97 35.14
CA SER A 359 17.54 -5.66 35.40
C SER A 359 16.29 -5.40 34.54
N VAL A 360 16.28 -5.84 33.27
CA VAL A 360 15.10 -5.73 32.40
C VAL A 360 13.93 -6.54 32.98
N ILE A 361 14.17 -7.78 33.40
CA ILE A 361 13.14 -8.65 34.02
C ILE A 361 12.59 -8.00 35.30
N GLN A 362 13.47 -7.50 36.18
CA GLN A 362 13.06 -6.84 37.43
C GLN A 362 12.21 -5.59 37.18
N GLN A 363 12.52 -4.81 36.14
CA GLN A 363 11.72 -3.65 35.75
C GLN A 363 10.36 -4.05 35.18
N LEU A 364 10.30 -5.09 34.33
CA LEU A 364 9.04 -5.66 33.86
C LEU A 364 8.19 -6.15 35.03
N ASP A 365 8.78 -6.80 36.03
CA ASP A 365 8.11 -7.28 37.25
C ASP A 365 7.55 -6.14 38.12
N SER A 366 8.20 -4.98 38.12
CA SER A 366 7.78 -3.80 38.91
C SER A 366 6.62 -2.99 38.27
N SER A 367 6.27 -3.30 37.03
CA SER A 367 5.34 -2.50 36.22
C SER A 367 3.97 -3.17 36.06
N SER A 368 2.89 -2.38 36.08
CA SER A 368 1.50 -2.82 35.82
C SER A 368 1.25 -3.05 34.32
N LEU A 369 2.13 -3.78 33.64
CA LEU A 369 2.04 -4.06 32.20
C LEU A 369 1.03 -5.18 31.92
N LYS A 370 0.25 -5.03 30.85
CA LYS A 370 -0.65 -6.07 30.34
C LYS A 370 0.07 -6.91 29.28
N ALA A 371 -0.21 -8.21 29.24
CA ALA A 371 0.27 -9.09 28.18
C ALA A 371 -0.06 -8.51 26.79
N THR A 372 0.90 -8.60 25.85
CA THR A 372 0.90 -7.83 24.59
C THR A 372 0.51 -8.67 23.36
N ILE A 373 0.42 -10.00 23.50
CA ILE A 373 0.05 -10.87 22.37
C ILE A 373 -1.45 -10.80 22.07
N THR A 374 -1.80 -10.83 20.78
CA THR A 374 -3.18 -11.00 20.31
C THR A 374 -3.52 -12.50 20.29
N THR A 375 -4.67 -12.88 20.85
CA THR A 375 -5.10 -14.29 21.01
C THR A 375 -5.58 -14.94 19.72
N SER A 376 -5.70 -14.19 18.62
CA SER A 376 -6.12 -14.72 17.32
C SER A 376 -4.91 -14.78 16.40
N PRO A 377 -4.70 -15.91 15.68
CA PRO A 377 -3.78 -15.93 14.54
C PRO A 377 -4.17 -14.79 13.60
N VAL A 378 -3.18 -14.00 13.18
CA VAL A 378 -3.44 -13.01 12.14
C VAL A 378 -3.60 -13.80 10.83
N GLU A 379 -4.74 -13.68 10.17
CA GLU A 379 -4.85 -14.04 8.76
C GLU A 379 -3.83 -13.18 8.02
N GLN A 380 -2.63 -13.71 7.77
CA GLN A 380 -1.77 -13.18 6.74
C GLN A 380 -2.59 -13.30 5.48
N SER A 381 -3.09 -12.17 4.97
CA SER A 381 -3.85 -12.19 3.74
C SER A 381 -3.01 -12.91 2.70
N ASP A 382 -3.58 -13.91 2.02
CA ASP A 382 -3.02 -14.65 0.87
C ASP A 382 -2.59 -13.73 -0.30
N GLN A 383 -2.50 -12.41 -0.10
CA GLN A 383 -1.85 -11.46 -1.01
C GLN A 383 -0.37 -11.80 -1.27
N THR A 384 0.20 -12.77 -0.55
CA THR A 384 1.53 -13.36 -0.77
C THR A 384 1.54 -14.60 -1.65
N GLU A 385 0.43 -15.01 -2.28
CA GLU A 385 0.56 -15.63 -3.61
C GLU A 385 1.01 -14.53 -4.58
N THR A 386 2.25 -14.05 -4.39
CA THR A 386 2.99 -13.36 -5.42
C THR A 386 3.10 -14.36 -6.54
N TYR A 387 2.21 -14.28 -7.53
CA TYR A 387 2.42 -14.89 -8.83
C TYR A 387 3.71 -14.28 -9.37
N THR A 388 4.85 -14.88 -9.02
CA THR A 388 6.15 -14.40 -9.46
C THR A 388 6.21 -14.70 -10.94
N LEU A 389 6.35 -13.65 -11.75
CA LEU A 389 6.58 -13.78 -13.20
C LEU A 389 7.83 -14.60 -13.50
N TRP A 390 8.74 -14.65 -12.53
CA TRP A 390 10.07 -15.22 -12.63
C TRP A 390 10.13 -16.49 -11.80
N GLN A 391 10.75 -17.52 -12.37
CA GLN A 391 11.14 -18.69 -11.59
C GLN A 391 12.19 -18.27 -10.56
N LYS A 392 12.18 -18.93 -9.38
CA LYS A 392 13.12 -18.62 -8.31
C LYS A 392 14.58 -18.71 -8.80
N ASP A 393 14.89 -19.73 -9.61
CA ASP A 393 16.24 -19.97 -10.11
C ASP A 393 16.67 -18.98 -11.21
N ASP A 394 15.72 -18.28 -11.85
CA ASP A 394 15.98 -17.29 -12.90
C ASP A 394 16.12 -15.86 -12.36
N HIS A 395 15.77 -15.61 -11.09
CA HIS A 395 15.72 -14.25 -10.53
C HIS A 395 17.10 -13.60 -10.40
N GLU A 396 18.14 -14.39 -10.11
CA GLU A 396 19.52 -13.92 -10.13
C GLU A 396 19.94 -13.46 -11.53
N LEU A 397 19.71 -14.29 -12.55
CA LEU A 397 20.03 -13.98 -13.94
C LEU A 397 19.27 -12.75 -14.44
N LEU A 398 18.00 -12.62 -14.05
CA LEU A 398 17.20 -11.44 -14.30
C LEU A 398 17.87 -10.18 -13.72
N LEU A 399 18.17 -10.17 -12.42
CA LEU A 399 18.77 -9.01 -11.77
C LEU A 399 20.12 -8.65 -12.38
N VAL A 400 20.96 -9.64 -12.72
CA VAL A 400 22.23 -9.41 -13.42
C VAL A 400 21.99 -8.72 -14.77
N GLY A 401 21.14 -9.27 -15.64
CA GLY A 401 20.89 -8.70 -16.97
C GLY A 401 20.21 -7.32 -16.93
N GLU A 402 19.37 -7.07 -15.93
CA GLU A 402 18.75 -5.76 -15.74
C GLU A 402 19.73 -4.73 -15.17
N ILE A 403 20.68 -5.12 -14.30
CA ILE A 403 21.77 -4.25 -13.85
C ILE A 403 22.66 -3.87 -15.04
N GLU A 404 23.08 -4.83 -15.86
CA GLU A 404 23.89 -4.57 -17.07
C GLU A 404 23.17 -3.59 -18.01
N SER A 405 21.88 -3.81 -18.29
CA SER A 405 21.07 -2.90 -19.11
C SER A 405 20.99 -1.48 -18.54
N LEU A 406 20.94 -1.34 -17.21
CA LEU A 406 20.87 -0.05 -16.53
C LEU A 406 22.23 0.66 -16.46
N GLU A 407 23.34 -0.08 -16.40
CA GLU A 407 24.68 0.48 -16.51
C GLU A 407 24.89 1.11 -17.90
N GLU A 408 24.46 0.44 -18.97
CA GLU A 408 24.47 1.01 -20.33
C GLU A 408 23.62 2.30 -20.41
N LEU A 409 22.44 2.30 -19.80
CA LEU A 409 21.59 3.48 -19.77
C LEU A 409 22.19 4.61 -18.91
N LEU A 410 22.95 4.30 -17.86
CA LEU A 410 23.66 5.29 -17.06
C LEU A 410 24.79 5.95 -17.84
N ASP A 411 25.47 5.20 -18.72
CA ASP A 411 26.49 5.77 -19.61
C ASP A 411 25.90 6.79 -20.58
N LEU A 412 24.66 6.56 -21.04
CA LEU A 412 23.91 7.49 -21.89
C LEU A 412 23.35 8.68 -21.09
N GLU A 413 22.83 8.43 -19.89
CA GLU A 413 22.14 9.39 -19.03
C GLU A 413 22.78 9.48 -17.62
N PRO A 414 24.01 10.05 -17.50
CA PRO A 414 24.83 9.96 -16.29
C PRO A 414 24.21 10.65 -15.07
N ASP A 415 23.36 11.64 -15.29
CA ASP A 415 22.69 12.40 -14.23
C ASP A 415 21.24 11.93 -13.99
N SER A 416 20.82 10.81 -14.60
CA SER A 416 19.49 10.25 -14.37
C SER A 416 19.37 9.71 -12.95
N LYS A 417 18.62 10.44 -12.13
CA LYS A 417 18.31 10.02 -10.76
C LYS A 417 17.57 8.68 -10.71
N TRP A 418 16.79 8.35 -11.74
CA TRP A 418 16.01 7.11 -11.75
C TRP A 418 16.87 5.90 -12.10
N VAL A 419 17.84 6.06 -13.01
CA VAL A 419 18.81 5.00 -13.34
C VAL A 419 19.67 4.72 -12.11
N LEU A 420 20.29 5.75 -11.51
CA LEU A 420 21.10 5.62 -10.30
C LEU A 420 20.32 4.97 -9.15
N GLN A 421 19.06 5.39 -8.95
CA GLN A 421 18.21 4.85 -7.90
C GLN A 421 17.84 3.38 -8.15
N THR A 422 17.58 3.02 -9.41
CA THR A 422 17.20 1.65 -9.77
C THR A 422 18.40 0.71 -9.73
N LEU A 423 19.58 1.15 -10.18
CA LEU A 423 20.83 0.40 -10.05
C LEU A 423 21.14 0.09 -8.59
N ALA A 424 21.13 1.10 -7.72
CA ALA A 424 21.36 0.90 -6.30
C ALA A 424 20.35 -0.09 -5.69
N HIS A 425 19.07 0.03 -6.07
CA HIS A 425 18.04 -0.89 -5.61
C HIS A 425 18.31 -2.34 -6.06
N PHE A 426 18.53 -2.57 -7.35
CA PHE A 426 18.72 -3.90 -7.92
C PHE A 426 20.02 -4.56 -7.49
N MET A 427 21.12 -3.81 -7.35
CA MET A 427 22.37 -4.34 -6.79
C MET A 427 22.18 -4.86 -5.35
N LEU A 428 21.43 -4.13 -4.52
CA LEU A 428 21.11 -4.58 -3.15
C LEU A 428 20.15 -5.76 -3.14
N GLN A 429 19.21 -5.84 -4.08
CA GLN A 429 18.35 -7.02 -4.25
C GLN A 429 19.18 -8.25 -4.65
N LEU A 430 20.10 -8.11 -5.61
CA LEU A 430 20.97 -9.19 -6.06
C LEU A 430 21.86 -9.72 -4.93
N GLU A 431 22.48 -8.83 -4.16
CA GLU A 431 23.25 -9.21 -2.98
C GLU A 431 22.39 -9.96 -1.96
N ALA A 432 21.17 -9.46 -1.68
CA ALA A 432 20.24 -10.11 -0.76
C ALA A 432 19.81 -11.51 -1.25
N PHE A 433 19.53 -11.66 -2.55
CA PHE A 433 19.18 -12.95 -3.16
C PHE A 433 20.32 -13.97 -3.02
N LYS A 434 21.54 -13.57 -3.38
CA LYS A 434 22.74 -14.42 -3.26
C LYS A 434 23.03 -14.81 -1.82
N LYS A 435 22.84 -13.89 -0.87
CA LYS A 435 22.97 -14.16 0.55
C LYS A 435 21.95 -15.20 1.03
N GLN A 436 20.69 -15.12 0.59
CA GLN A 436 19.64 -16.08 0.97
C GLN A 436 19.89 -17.48 0.42
N ASN A 437 20.46 -17.60 -0.77
CA ASN A 437 20.74 -18.90 -1.40
C ASN A 437 22.14 -19.46 -1.07
N GLY A 438 22.91 -18.78 -0.21
CA GLY A 438 24.25 -19.21 0.16
C GLY A 438 25.29 -19.15 -0.97
N SER A 439 24.99 -18.42 -2.06
CA SER A 439 25.86 -18.25 -3.24
C SER A 439 26.71 -16.98 -3.19
N LEU A 440 26.64 -16.21 -2.10
CA LEU A 440 27.39 -14.96 -1.92
C LEU A 440 28.91 -15.21 -1.90
N VAL A 441 29.64 -14.62 -2.84
CA VAL A 441 31.11 -14.69 -2.95
C VAL A 441 31.74 -13.31 -2.68
N ASP A 442 33.06 -13.26 -2.44
CA ASP A 442 33.75 -12.01 -2.11
C ASP A 442 33.60 -10.91 -3.18
N GLY A 443 33.44 -11.26 -4.46
CA GLY A 443 33.13 -10.32 -5.54
C GLY A 443 31.78 -9.61 -5.38
N ASP A 444 30.84 -10.19 -4.63
CA ASP A 444 29.53 -9.57 -4.38
C ASP A 444 29.60 -8.42 -3.35
N LYS A 445 30.69 -8.31 -2.58
CA LYS A 445 30.97 -7.12 -1.76
C LYS A 445 31.13 -5.86 -2.63
N GLU A 446 31.44 -6.04 -3.92
CA GLU A 446 31.48 -4.96 -4.91
C GLU A 446 30.08 -4.40 -5.21
N LEU A 447 29.02 -5.23 -5.19
CA LEU A 447 27.64 -4.79 -5.47
C LEU A 447 27.17 -3.76 -4.45
N ARG A 448 27.36 -4.05 -3.15
CA ARG A 448 27.01 -3.11 -2.07
C ARG A 448 27.81 -1.82 -2.17
N THR A 449 29.09 -1.93 -2.49
CA THR A 449 29.99 -0.78 -2.64
C THR A 449 29.54 0.13 -3.79
N LYS A 450 29.22 -0.46 -4.96
CA LYS A 450 28.67 0.25 -6.11
C LYS A 450 27.31 0.88 -5.80
N ALA A 451 26.40 0.15 -5.15
CA ALA A 451 25.11 0.69 -4.75
C ALA A 451 25.27 1.93 -3.85
N LEU A 452 26.19 1.86 -2.88
CA LEU A 452 26.50 2.97 -1.99
C LEU A 452 27.06 4.18 -2.75
N GLU A 453 27.92 3.97 -3.75
CA GLU A 453 28.41 5.02 -4.64
C GLU A 453 27.28 5.70 -5.40
N MET A 454 26.35 4.94 -5.97
CA MET A 454 25.19 5.47 -6.69
C MET A 454 24.30 6.33 -5.77
N VAL A 455 24.03 5.88 -4.54
CA VAL A 455 23.23 6.65 -3.56
C VAL A 455 23.94 7.92 -3.09
N LYS A 456 25.27 7.86 -2.91
CA LYS A 456 26.08 9.06 -2.61
C LYS A 456 26.00 10.07 -3.76
N ARG A 457 26.08 9.60 -5.00
CA ARG A 457 25.93 10.44 -6.20
C ARG A 457 24.54 11.09 -6.27
N LEU A 458 23.47 10.34 -5.97
CA LEU A 458 22.09 10.85 -5.91
C LEU A 458 21.91 12.04 -4.97
N SER A 459 22.64 12.08 -3.84
CA SER A 459 22.57 13.19 -2.89
C SER A 459 22.97 14.54 -3.51
N SER A 460 23.81 14.51 -4.54
CA SER A 460 24.23 15.71 -5.28
C SER A 460 23.27 16.11 -6.42
N ILE A 461 22.67 15.11 -7.08
CA ILE A 461 21.78 15.25 -8.24
C ILE A 461 20.36 15.62 -7.82
N ASP A 462 19.75 14.87 -6.90
CA ASP A 462 18.37 15.09 -6.40
C ASP A 462 18.39 15.67 -4.97
N ARG A 463 18.88 16.91 -4.88
CA ARG A 463 19.13 17.62 -3.60
C ARG A 463 17.90 17.71 -2.70
N TYR A 464 16.69 17.77 -3.28
CA TYR A 464 15.45 17.85 -2.51
C TYR A 464 15.15 16.56 -1.73
N ARG A 465 15.76 15.43 -2.13
CA ARG A 465 15.63 14.13 -1.46
C ARG A 465 16.88 13.73 -0.66
N ASN A 466 17.85 14.63 -0.45
CA ASN A 466 19.12 14.31 0.22
C ASN A 466 18.94 13.56 1.55
N LYS A 467 18.04 14.01 2.44
CA LYS A 467 17.79 13.31 3.72
C LYS A 467 17.39 11.84 3.52
N ARG A 468 16.54 11.54 2.54
CA ARG A 468 16.16 10.16 2.19
C ARG A 468 17.36 9.33 1.74
N TYR A 469 18.30 9.93 1.00
CA TYR A 469 19.52 9.24 0.58
C TYR A 469 20.49 9.03 1.75
N GLN A 470 20.58 9.96 2.71
CA GLN A 470 21.34 9.75 3.94
C GLN A 470 20.78 8.59 4.76
N ASP A 471 19.46 8.52 4.92
CA ASP A 471 18.80 7.39 5.60
C ASP A 471 19.10 6.06 4.88
N TRP A 472 19.09 6.07 3.54
CA TRP A 472 19.42 4.89 2.75
C TRP A 472 20.89 4.49 2.88
N ILE A 473 21.83 5.44 2.85
CA ILE A 473 23.26 5.19 3.09
C ILE A 473 23.46 4.54 4.47
N GLN A 474 22.85 5.12 5.50
CA GLN A 474 22.95 4.60 6.86
C GLN A 474 22.43 3.15 6.93
N ASN A 475 21.31 2.84 6.27
CA ASN A 475 20.76 1.49 6.23
C ASN A 475 21.66 0.48 5.49
N ILE A 476 22.38 0.91 4.45
CA ILE A 476 23.34 0.05 3.75
C ILE A 476 24.57 -0.21 4.64
N GLU A 477 25.05 0.81 5.34
CA GLU A 477 26.24 0.74 6.19
C GLU A 477 25.99 0.02 7.52
N SER A 478 24.76 0.04 8.04
CA SER A 478 24.41 -0.57 9.33
C SER A 478 24.24 -2.08 9.31
N VAL A 479 24.16 -2.71 8.13
CA VAL A 479 24.01 -4.17 8.00
C VAL A 479 25.41 -4.82 7.99
N PRO A 480 25.83 -5.54 9.05
CA PRO A 480 27.17 -6.11 9.10
C PRO A 480 27.37 -7.19 8.03
N ILE A 481 28.55 -7.17 7.39
CA ILE A 481 28.97 -8.15 6.37
C ILE A 481 29.31 -9.52 7.01
N THR A 482 29.53 -9.56 8.33
CA THR A 482 30.08 -10.73 9.02
C THR A 482 29.14 -11.23 10.11
N SER A 483 28.56 -12.41 9.89
CA SER A 483 27.87 -13.21 10.89
C SER A 483 28.88 -13.85 11.85
N ASN A 484 29.55 -13.05 12.69
CA ASN A 484 30.22 -13.61 13.86
C ASN A 484 29.31 -13.44 15.08
N LEU A 485 29.12 -14.54 15.81
CA LEU A 485 28.25 -14.60 17.00
C LEU A 485 28.61 -13.53 18.05
N SER A 486 29.87 -13.08 18.07
CA SER A 486 30.37 -12.00 18.93
C SER A 486 29.76 -10.63 18.61
N ASP A 487 29.53 -10.35 17.34
CA ASP A 487 29.08 -9.05 16.85
C ASP A 487 27.57 -8.94 17.07
N ILE A 488 26.85 -10.04 16.82
CA ILE A 488 25.44 -10.21 17.16
C ILE A 488 25.23 -10.02 18.67
N LYS A 489 26.07 -10.63 19.53
CA LYS A 489 25.99 -10.43 20.99
C LYS A 489 26.22 -8.98 21.41
N THR A 490 27.15 -8.28 20.77
CA THR A 490 27.44 -6.85 21.04
C THR A 490 26.29 -5.96 20.59
N GLU A 491 25.71 -6.24 19.43
CA GLU A 491 24.55 -5.53 18.89
C GLU A 491 23.30 -5.75 19.74
N ILE A 492 23.04 -7.00 20.17
CA ILE A 492 21.95 -7.37 21.08
C ILE A 492 22.10 -6.60 22.40
N LYS A 493 23.30 -6.59 22.99
CA LYS A 493 23.58 -5.79 24.20
C LYS A 493 23.40 -4.29 23.96
N GLY A 494 23.81 -3.77 22.80
CA GLY A 494 23.61 -2.37 22.41
C GLY A 494 22.13 -2.01 22.30
N ARG A 495 21.32 -2.85 21.65
CA ARG A 495 19.87 -2.68 21.51
C ARG A 495 19.17 -2.73 22.87
N ILE A 496 19.52 -3.69 23.72
CA ILE A 496 19.00 -3.80 25.10
C ILE A 496 19.39 -2.58 25.95
N ASN A 497 20.66 -2.15 25.91
CA ASN A 497 21.16 -1.03 26.71
C ASN A 497 20.60 0.33 26.25
N SER A 498 20.49 0.54 24.93
CA SER A 498 19.83 1.73 24.36
C SER A 498 18.38 1.82 24.83
N HIS A 499 17.71 0.67 24.91
CA HIS A 499 16.33 0.59 25.37
C HIS A 499 16.18 0.85 26.88
N LEU A 500 17.05 0.27 27.71
CA LEU A 500 17.10 0.55 29.16
C LEU A 500 17.27 2.05 29.45
N LYS A 501 18.08 2.74 28.64
CA LYS A 501 18.25 4.19 28.75
C LYS A 501 16.98 4.97 28.42
N ALA A 502 16.25 4.58 27.37
CA ALA A 502 14.98 5.19 26.99
C ALA A 502 13.86 4.96 28.03
N PHE A 503 13.90 3.83 28.74
CA PHE A 503 12.98 3.54 29.85
C PHE A 503 13.29 4.40 31.09
N GLY A 504 14.57 4.56 31.43
CA GLY A 504 15.02 5.36 32.58
C GLY A 504 14.80 6.87 32.43
N GLU A 505 14.71 7.40 31.21
CA GLU A 505 14.45 8.83 30.95
C GLU A 505 12.95 9.21 31.05
N LYS A 506 12.04 8.24 31.15
CA LYS A 506 10.57 8.45 31.14
C LYS A 506 9.87 8.21 32.48
N ASN A 507 10.59 7.81 33.53
CA ASN A 507 10.05 7.61 34.89
C ASN A 507 10.55 8.69 35.85
#